data_AF-A0AAU4E657-F1
#
_entry.id   AF-A0AAU4E657-F1
#
_cell.length_a   1.000
_cell.length_b   1.000
_cell.length_c   1.000
_cell.angle_alpha   90.00
_cell.angle_beta   90.00
_cell.angle_gamma   90.00
#
_symmetry.space_group_name_H-M   'P 1'
#
loop_
_entity.id
_entity.type
_entity.pdbx_description
1 polymer ?
#
loop_
_entity_poly.entity_id
_entity_poly.type
_entity_poly.pdbx_seq_one_letter_code
_entity_poly.pdbx_strand_id
1 'polypeptide(L)' 'MQYVLGGDVVVIFWRRPTEFARPFTPPRLAGLDPAARYRDQDGVEHHGAVLLSHGLDVELPGSGYASVVVRLTRV' A
#
# COMPACT_ATOMS: atom_id res chain seq x y z
N MET A 1 1.52 -4.26 -7.11
CA MET A 1 1.64 -5.73 -7.00
C MET A 1 1.69 -6.08 -5.52
N GLN A 2 1.11 -7.20 -5.11
CA GLN A 2 1.03 -7.59 -3.70
C GLN A 2 1.37 -9.07 -3.50
N TYR A 3 2.04 -9.38 -2.39
CA TYR A 3 2.29 -10.72 -1.89
C TYR A 3 1.84 -10.82 -0.42
N VAL A 4 1.28 -11.95 -0.03
CA VAL A 4 0.81 -12.23 1.35
C VAL A 4 1.34 -13.60 1.77
N LEU A 5 1.92 -13.68 2.96
CA LEU A 5 2.36 -14.92 3.58
C LEU A 5 2.05 -14.88 5.08
N GLY A 6 1.00 -15.60 5.49
CA GLY A 6 0.54 -15.55 6.87
C GLY A 6 0.12 -14.13 7.28
N GLY A 7 0.80 -13.57 8.27
CA GLY A 7 0.57 -12.20 8.75
C GLY A 7 1.37 -11.12 8.01
N ASP A 8 2.30 -11.50 7.13
CA ASP A 8 3.18 -10.57 6.43
C ASP A 8 2.65 -10.25 5.03
N VAL A 9 2.75 -8.97 4.66
CA VAL A 9 2.30 -8.44 3.38
C VAL A 9 3.40 -7.58 2.79
N VAL A 10 3.69 -7.79 1.51
CA VAL A 10 4.60 -6.93 0.75
C VAL A 10 3.84 -6.34 -0.43
N VAL A 11 3.83 -5.01 -0.54
CA VAL A 11 3.22 -4.30 -1.65
C VAL A 11 4.28 -3.50 -2.39
N ILE A 12 4.34 -3.69 -3.70
CA ILE A 12 5.18 -2.91 -4.61
C ILE A 12 4.28 -1.96 -5.37
N PHE A 13 4.49 -0.66 -5.16
CA PHE A 13 3.87 0.41 -5.92
C PHE A 13 4.86 0.90 -6.97
N TRP A 14 4.36 1.20 -8.16
CA TRP A 14 5.14 1.85 -9.19
C TRP A 14 4.28 2.86 -9.93
N ARG A 15 4.92 3.91 -10.40
CA ARG A 15 4.32 4.96 -11.20
C ARG A 15 5.17 5.15 -12.45
N ARG A 16 4.52 5.17 -13.61
CA ARG A 16 5.12 5.68 -14.87
C ARG A 16 4.98 7.20 -14.87
N PRO A 17 5.80 7.96 -15.62
CA PRO A 17 5.63 9.40 -15.75
C PRO A 17 4.15 9.75 -15.97
N THR A 18 3.59 10.50 -15.03
CA THR A 18 2.14 10.76 -15.02
C THR A 18 1.82 11.87 -16.01
N GLU A 19 0.71 11.73 -16.74
CA GLU A 19 0.11 12.88 -17.42
C GLU A 19 -0.24 13.94 -16.37
N PHE A 20 0.02 15.21 -16.67
CA PHE A 20 -0.24 16.32 -15.76
C PHE A 20 -1.67 16.28 -15.19
N ALA A 21 -1.82 16.53 -13.88
CA ALA A 21 -3.10 16.66 -13.17
C ALA A 21 -4.01 15.41 -13.06
N ARG A 22 -3.49 14.19 -13.22
CA ARG A 22 -4.28 12.98 -12.94
C ARG A 22 -4.32 12.67 -11.43
N PRO A 23 -5.51 12.56 -10.80
CA PRO A 23 -5.60 12.22 -9.39
C PRO A 23 -5.06 10.80 -9.15
N PHE A 24 -4.22 10.64 -8.12
CA PHE A 24 -3.77 9.33 -7.67
C PHE A 24 -4.90 8.68 -6.85
N THR A 25 -5.27 7.46 -7.21
CA THR A 25 -6.16 6.63 -6.39
C THR A 25 -5.32 5.53 -5.77
N PRO A 26 -5.18 5.50 -4.43
CA PRO A 26 -4.46 4.43 -3.75
C PRO A 26 -5.01 3.06 -4.14
N PRO A 27 -4.17 2.13 -4.62
CA PRO A 27 -4.64 0.79 -4.94
C PRO A 27 -5.08 0.08 -3.67
N ARG A 28 -6.26 -0.54 -3.74
CA ARG A 28 -6.81 -1.38 -2.67
C ARG A 28 -5.99 -2.66 -2.53
N LEU A 29 -5.70 -3.05 -1.30
CA LEU A 29 -5.06 -4.32 -1.01
C LEU A 29 -6.11 -5.44 -1.07
N ALA A 30 -5.65 -6.69 -1.13
CA ALA A 30 -6.50 -7.87 -1.22
C ALA A 30 -6.09 -8.95 -0.21
N GLY A 31 -6.98 -9.90 0.10
CA GLY A 31 -6.62 -11.07 0.91
C GLY A 31 -6.16 -10.78 2.33
N LEU A 32 -6.49 -9.60 2.86
CA LEU A 32 -6.23 -9.23 4.26
C LEU A 32 -7.42 -9.60 5.15
N ASP A 33 -7.18 -9.75 6.45
CA ASP A 33 -8.24 -9.87 7.43
C ASP A 33 -8.81 -8.47 7.76
N PRO A 34 -10.10 -8.20 7.50
CA PRO A 34 -10.69 -6.89 7.72
C PRO A 34 -10.72 -6.47 9.20
N ALA A 35 -10.74 -7.42 10.14
CA ALA A 35 -10.75 -7.15 11.58
C ALA A 35 -9.35 -6.94 12.17
N ALA A 36 -8.30 -7.21 11.39
CA ALA A 36 -6.92 -7.08 11.84
C ALA A 36 -6.38 -5.65 11.71
N ARG A 37 -5.28 -5.40 12.42
CA ARG A 37 -4.41 -4.24 12.21
C ARG A 37 -3.10 -4.71 11.59
N TYR A 38 -2.51 -3.87 10.77
CA TYR A 38 -1.28 -4.13 10.05
C TYR A 38 -0.33 -2.96 10.29
N ARG A 39 0.87 -3.24 10.81
CA ARG A 39 1.88 -2.24 11.08
C ARG A 39 2.87 -2.16 9.93
N ASP A 40 3.17 -0.96 9.44
CA ASP A 40 4.18 -0.75 8.40
C ASP A 40 5.61 -0.66 8.94
N GLN A 41 6.57 -0.53 8.03
CA GLN A 41 8.00 -0.41 8.38
C GLN A 41 8.34 0.85 9.21
N ASP A 42 7.48 1.87 9.18
CA ASP A 42 7.64 3.12 9.94
C ASP A 42 6.93 3.05 11.31
N GLY A 43 6.25 1.92 11.59
CA GLY A 43 5.54 1.66 12.82
C GLY A 43 4.09 2.14 12.85
N VAL A 44 3.56 2.65 11.74
CA VAL A 44 2.17 3.12 11.64
C VAL A 44 1.23 1.94 11.47
N GLU A 45 0.13 1.94 12.21
CA GLU A 45 -0.89 0.90 12.13
C GLU A 45 -2.04 1.27 11.19
N HIS A 46 -2.40 0.32 10.33
CA HIS A 46 -3.46 0.42 9.35
C HIS A 46 -4.53 -0.64 9.61
N HIS A 47 -5.80 -0.24 9.51
CA HIS A 47 -6.91 -1.18 9.62
C HIS A 47 -7.04 -2.03 8.35
N GLY A 48 -7.16 -3.36 8.50
CA GLY A 48 -7.36 -4.26 7.37
C GLY A 48 -8.57 -3.88 6.51
N ALA A 49 -9.70 -3.52 7.13
CA ALA A 49 -10.88 -3.04 6.42
C ALA A 49 -10.61 -1.76 5.60
N VAL A 50 -9.77 -0.85 6.09
CA VAL A 50 -9.40 0.40 5.38
C VAL A 50 -8.48 0.07 4.22
N LEU A 51 -7.46 -0.76 4.41
CA LEU A 51 -6.56 -1.22 3.34
C LEU A 51 -7.33 -1.92 2.20
N LEU A 52 -8.36 -2.69 2.54
CA LEU A 52 -9.22 -3.37 1.56
C LEU A 52 -10.17 -2.41 0.81
N SER A 53 -10.65 -1.35 1.45
CA SER A 53 -11.70 -0.47 0.90
C SER A 53 -11.19 0.85 0.31
N HIS A 54 -10.14 1.41 0.89
CA HIS A 54 -9.55 2.71 0.52
C HIS A 54 -8.13 2.59 0.00
N GLY A 55 -7.47 1.44 0.23
CA GLY A 55 -6.08 1.23 -0.17
C GLY A 55 -5.09 1.83 0.81
N LEU A 56 -3.84 1.88 0.36
CA LEU A 56 -2.73 2.44 1.13
C LEU A 56 -2.15 3.63 0.36
N ASP A 57 -2.19 4.80 1.00
CA ASP A 57 -1.59 6.00 0.44
C ASP A 57 -0.06 5.93 0.61
N VAL A 58 0.65 6.19 -0.49
CA VAL A 58 2.11 6.14 -0.52
C VAL A 58 2.62 7.30 -1.34
N GLU A 59 3.56 8.05 -0.76
CA GLU A 59 4.23 9.11 -1.49
C GLU A 59 5.31 8.49 -2.39
N LEU A 60 5.23 8.79 -3.68
CA LEU A 60 6.24 8.38 -4.66
C LEU A 60 7.07 9.59 -5.06
N PRO A 61 8.40 9.55 -4.92
CA PRO A 61 9.26 10.70 -5.13
C PRO A 61 9.23 11.19 -6.59
N GLY A 62 9.43 12.50 -6.78
CA GLY A 62 9.54 13.14 -8.09
C GLY A 62 8.29 13.01 -8.98
N SER A 63 8.43 13.31 -10.26
CA SER A 63 7.35 13.24 -11.28
C SER A 63 7.55 12.15 -12.35
N GLY A 64 8.74 11.53 -12.38
CA GLY A 64 9.09 10.49 -13.34
C GLY A 64 8.70 9.08 -12.88
N TYR A 65 9.44 8.10 -13.41
CA TYR A 65 9.38 6.73 -12.92
C TYR A 65 9.77 6.69 -11.45
N ALA A 66 8.92 6.09 -10.62
CA ALA A 66 9.17 5.90 -9.21
C ALA A 66 8.55 4.60 -8.75
N SER A 67 9.15 3.99 -7.73
CA SER A 67 8.60 2.83 -7.05
C SER A 67 8.92 2.88 -5.57
N VAL A 68 8.09 2.21 -4.78
CA VAL A 68 8.32 1.99 -3.36
C VAL A 68 7.84 0.59 -2.98
N VAL A 69 8.51 0.01 -1.98
CA VAL A 69 8.11 -1.25 -1.37
C VAL A 69 7.63 -0.95 0.03
N VAL A 70 6.38 -1.32 0.32
CA VAL A 70 5.83 -1.27 1.67
C VAL A 70 5.75 -2.68 2.22
N ARG A 71 6.18 -2.84 3.47
CA ARG A 71 6.04 -4.09 4.23
C ARG A 71 5.07 -3.85 5.36
N LEU A 72 4.07 -4.72 5.48
CA LEU A 72 3.12 -4.70 6.58
C LEU A 72 3.17 -6.03 7.32
N THR A 73 3.09 -5.98 8.65
CA THR A 73 2.97 -7.17 9.50
C THR A 73 1.72 -7.04 10.36
N ARG A 74 0.90 -8.10 10.39
CA ARG A 74 -0.28 -8.18 11.26
C ARG A 74 0.15 -8.08 12.73
N VAL A 75 -0.55 -7.23 13.48
CA VAL A 75 -0.41 -7.05 14.94
C VAL A 75 -1.60 -7.63 15.69
#